data_AF-A0A523X3P8-F1
#
_entry.id   AF-A0A523X3P8-F1
#
_cell.length_a   1.000
_cell.length_b   1.000
_cell.length_c   1.000
_cell.angle_alpha   90.00
_cell.angle_beta   90.00
_cell.angle_gamma   90.00
#
_symmetry.space_group_name_H-M   'P 1'
#
loop_
_entity.id
_entity.type
_entity.pdbx_description
1 polymer ?
#
loop_
_entity_poly.entity_id
_entity_poly.type
_entity_poly.pdbx_seq_one_letter_code
_entity_poly.pdbx_strand_id
1 'polypeptide(L)'
;MREPLDVVIIGAGPAGLAAAVYTGRARLNTLILEKGMPGGQILLTDLVENYPGFPEGVVPFQLMEDFRKHAEKFGAKIETDEAKKIQKQGDLWHVSGVKGEYPTRAVIIATGSVYRKLGLPGEAKLTGRGVSYCATCDGAFFKDKEVAVVGGGDNALTEALFLTKFCRAVKVIHRRDQFRSVKILQERIFANDKTEVLWDSVVEEISGED
;
A
#
# COMPACT_ATOMS: atom_id res chain seq x y z
N MET A 1 23.98 1.56 -29.21
CA MET A 1 22.92 1.08 -28.29
C MET A 1 23.44 1.21 -26.88
N ARG A 2 22.62 1.65 -25.90
CA ARG A 2 23.02 1.62 -24.49
C ARG A 2 23.29 0.17 -24.09
N GLU A 3 24.33 -0.10 -23.30
CA GLU A 3 24.51 -1.42 -22.72
C GLU A 3 23.28 -1.80 -21.88
N PRO A 4 22.83 -3.06 -21.93
CA PRO A 4 21.66 -3.50 -21.18
C PRO A 4 21.93 -3.40 -19.68
N LEU A 5 20.94 -2.94 -18.93
CA LEU A 5 20.99 -2.89 -17.47
C LEU A 5 20.97 -4.31 -16.91
N ASP A 6 21.61 -4.55 -15.78
CA ASP A 6 21.50 -5.84 -15.11
C ASP A 6 20.08 -6.01 -14.52
N VAL A 7 19.56 -4.95 -13.89
CA VAL A 7 18.24 -4.96 -13.26
C VAL A 7 17.51 -3.64 -13.48
N VAL A 8 16.25 -3.72 -13.92
CA VAL A 8 15.28 -2.61 -13.84
C VAL A 8 14.28 -2.90 -12.73
N ILE A 9 14.13 -1.97 -11.80
CA ILE A 9 13.14 -2.01 -10.73
C ILE A 9 12.02 -1.03 -11.09
N ILE A 10 10.76 -1.46 -11.06
CA ILE A 10 9.62 -0.61 -11.39
C ILE A 10 8.92 -0.21 -10.09
N GLY A 11 9.07 1.05 -9.69
CA GLY A 11 8.54 1.63 -8.45
C GLY A 11 9.62 1.89 -7.40
N ALA A 12 9.63 3.10 -6.83
CA ALA A 12 10.54 3.55 -5.78
C ALA A 12 9.83 3.70 -4.42
N GLY A 13 8.92 2.76 -4.11
CA GLY A 13 8.43 2.55 -2.74
C GLY A 13 9.43 1.77 -1.88
N PRO A 14 9.07 1.41 -0.63
CA PRO A 14 9.93 0.64 0.28
C PRO A 14 10.52 -0.62 -0.34
N ALA A 15 9.69 -1.40 -1.07
CA ALA A 15 10.13 -2.63 -1.71
C ALA A 15 11.17 -2.39 -2.81
N GLY A 16 10.95 -1.39 -3.67
CA GLY A 16 11.87 -1.07 -4.76
C GLY A 16 13.20 -0.49 -4.27
N LEU A 17 13.14 0.41 -3.28
CA LEU A 17 14.34 0.97 -2.67
C LEU A 17 15.14 -0.09 -1.90
N ALA A 18 14.48 -0.98 -1.17
CA ALA A 18 15.14 -2.11 -0.52
C ALA A 18 15.81 -3.04 -1.55
N ALA A 19 15.11 -3.41 -2.63
CA ALA A 19 15.69 -4.20 -3.72
C ALA A 19 16.93 -3.53 -4.31
N ALA A 20 16.88 -2.21 -4.53
CA ALA A 20 17.98 -1.43 -5.07
C ALA A 20 19.22 -1.38 -4.17
N VAL A 21 19.04 -1.35 -2.84
CA VAL A 21 20.16 -1.49 -1.89
C VAL A 21 20.88 -2.82 -2.13
N TYR A 22 20.15 -3.92 -2.30
CA TYR A 22 20.75 -5.23 -2.47
C TYR A 22 21.38 -5.43 -3.86
N THR A 23 20.74 -4.99 -4.93
CA THR A 23 21.32 -5.08 -6.28
C THR A 23 22.55 -4.17 -6.42
N GLY A 24 22.52 -2.98 -5.82
CA GLY A 24 23.68 -2.08 -5.76
C GLY A 24 24.85 -2.67 -4.96
N ARG A 25 24.58 -3.34 -3.83
CA ARG A 25 25.60 -4.10 -3.06
C ARG A 25 26.22 -5.24 -3.87
N ALA A 26 25.43 -5.89 -4.72
CA ALA A 26 25.91 -6.90 -5.66
C ALA A 26 26.63 -6.31 -6.89
N ARG A 27 26.81 -4.98 -6.95
CA ARG A 27 27.44 -4.23 -8.06
C ARG A 27 26.74 -4.41 -9.40
N LEU A 28 25.44 -4.68 -9.38
CA LEU A 28 24.62 -4.75 -10.58
C LEU A 28 24.25 -3.34 -11.06
N ASN A 29 24.34 -3.10 -12.37
CA ASN A 29 23.89 -1.84 -12.97
C ASN A 29 22.35 -1.75 -12.87
N THR A 30 21.90 -1.06 -11.82
CA THR A 30 20.49 -1.01 -11.40
C THR A 30 19.87 0.34 -11.73
N LEU A 31 18.71 0.30 -12.39
CA LEU A 31 17.85 1.47 -12.60
C LEU A 31 16.50 1.25 -11.92
N ILE A 32 16.01 2.25 -11.21
CA ILE A 32 14.64 2.30 -10.68
C ILE A 32 13.85 3.26 -11.56
N LEU A 33 12.70 2.83 -12.07
CA LEU A 33 11.73 3.69 -12.75
C LEU A 33 10.64 4.09 -11.75
N GLU A 34 10.49 5.39 -11.50
CA GLU A 34 9.43 5.94 -10.65
C GLU A 34 8.63 7.01 -11.39
N LYS A 35 7.31 6.89 -11.37
CA LYS A 35 6.42 7.82 -12.10
C LYS A 35 6.16 9.12 -11.35
N GLY A 36 6.39 9.15 -10.03
CA GLY A 36 6.17 10.31 -9.18
C GLY A 36 7.33 10.57 -8.23
N MET A 37 7.00 10.87 -6.98
CA MET A 37 7.99 11.03 -5.92
C MET A 37 8.34 9.64 -5.32
N PRO A 38 9.63 9.33 -5.11
CA PRO A 38 10.03 8.15 -4.36
C PRO A 38 9.38 8.13 -2.98
N GLY A 39 8.81 7.00 -2.59
CA GLY A 39 8.15 6.86 -1.29
C GLY A 39 6.95 5.93 -1.28
N GLY A 40 6.17 5.91 -2.36
CA GLY A 40 4.95 5.11 -2.45
C GLY A 40 3.89 5.52 -1.42
N GLN A 41 3.05 4.56 -1.00
CA GLN A 41 1.88 4.84 -0.15
C GLN A 41 2.24 5.30 1.27
N ILE A 42 3.45 5.02 1.78
CA ILE A 42 3.89 5.47 3.11
C ILE A 42 3.81 6.99 3.22
N LEU A 43 4.04 7.74 2.14
CA LEU A 43 3.96 9.20 2.15
C LEU A 43 2.56 9.76 2.44
N LEU A 44 1.53 8.92 2.48
CA LEU A 44 0.14 9.32 2.72
C LEU A 44 -0.29 9.22 4.19
N THR A 45 0.56 8.65 5.06
CA THR A 45 0.32 8.65 6.52
C THR A 45 0.98 9.87 7.17
N ASP A 46 0.61 10.20 8.40
CA ASP A 46 1.21 11.27 9.20
C ASP A 46 2.45 10.78 9.97
N LEU A 47 2.40 9.56 10.49
CA LEU A 47 3.46 8.95 11.30
C LEU A 47 3.55 7.44 11.05
N VAL A 48 4.76 6.90 11.04
CA VAL A 48 4.99 5.44 11.00
C VAL A 48 5.54 4.98 12.35
N GLU A 49 4.76 4.19 13.08
CA GLU A 49 5.13 3.70 14.41
C GLU A 49 5.53 2.21 14.41
N ASN A 50 5.30 1.51 13.30
CA ASN A 50 5.44 0.06 13.21
C ASN A 50 6.58 -0.39 12.29
N TYR A 51 7.55 0.49 11.98
CA TYR A 51 8.75 0.13 11.23
C TYR A 51 9.93 -0.09 12.19
N PRO A 52 10.48 -1.32 12.28
CA PRO A 52 11.57 -1.62 13.22
C PRO A 52 12.78 -0.69 13.05
N GLY A 53 13.38 -0.29 14.18
CA GLY A 53 14.52 0.64 14.22
C GLY A 53 14.14 2.08 14.58
N PHE A 54 12.84 2.39 14.67
CA PHE A 54 12.32 3.71 15.03
C PHE A 54 11.40 3.60 16.26
N PRO A 55 11.96 3.52 17.49
CA PRO A 55 11.17 3.28 18.70
C PRO A 55 10.17 4.40 19.02
N GLU A 56 10.48 5.64 18.64
CA GLU A 56 9.61 6.81 18.80
C GLU A 56 8.73 7.07 17.56
N GLY A 57 8.69 6.12 16.63
CA GLY A 57 8.13 6.33 15.30
C GLY A 57 9.01 7.21 14.41
N VAL A 58 8.59 7.39 13.15
CA VAL A 58 9.33 8.16 12.16
C VAL A 58 8.39 8.88 11.20
N VAL A 59 8.76 10.12 10.85
CA VAL A 59 8.06 10.89 9.84
C VAL A 59 8.20 10.18 8.48
N PRO A 60 7.10 9.92 7.76
CA PRO A 60 7.12 9.12 6.53
C PRO A 60 8.08 9.63 5.46
N PHE A 61 8.13 10.96 5.27
CA PHE A 61 9.06 11.57 4.34
C PHE A 61 10.52 11.30 4.71
N GLN A 62 10.86 11.43 6.01
CA GLN A 62 12.21 11.14 6.51
C GLN A 62 12.59 9.68 6.27
N LEU A 63 11.69 8.74 6.59
CA LEU A 63 11.91 7.31 6.37
C LEU A 63 12.22 6.99 4.90
N MET A 64 11.41 7.52 3.98
CA MET A 64 11.58 7.26 2.55
C MET A 64 12.82 7.95 1.97
N GLU A 65 13.16 9.14 2.46
CA GLU A 65 14.39 9.83 2.06
C GLU A 65 15.64 9.06 2.54
N ASP A 66 15.61 8.48 3.73
CA ASP A 66 16.69 7.63 4.22
C ASP A 66 16.84 6.35 3.38
N PHE A 67 15.74 5.75 2.95
CA PHE A 67 15.80 4.60 2.02
C PHE A 67 16.35 4.99 0.67
N ARG A 68 15.94 6.15 0.14
CA ARG A 68 16.44 6.70 -1.14
C ARG A 68 17.95 6.90 -1.07
N LYS A 69 18.43 7.62 -0.05
CA LYS A 69 19.86 7.86 0.19
C LYS A 69 20.63 6.55 0.33
N HIS A 70 20.06 5.55 1.00
CA HIS A 70 20.70 4.24 1.17
C HIS A 70 20.86 3.51 -0.18
N ALA A 71 19.83 3.52 -1.02
CA ALA A 71 19.89 2.94 -2.36
C ALA A 71 20.91 3.68 -3.26
N GLU A 72 20.86 5.02 -3.28
CA GLU A 72 21.77 5.86 -4.07
C GLU A 72 23.23 5.70 -3.62
N LYS A 73 23.48 5.56 -2.32
CA LYS A 73 24.82 5.27 -1.77
C LYS A 73 25.44 3.99 -2.35
N PHE A 74 24.62 3.00 -2.72
CA PHE A 74 25.07 1.77 -3.37
C PHE A 74 25.01 1.82 -4.89
N GLY A 75 24.76 2.99 -5.48
CA GLY A 75 24.84 3.24 -6.92
C GLY A 75 23.52 3.04 -7.68
N ALA A 76 22.40 2.86 -6.97
CA ALA A 76 21.10 2.84 -7.62
C ALA A 76 20.80 4.20 -8.26
N LYS A 77 20.28 4.20 -9.49
CA LYS A 77 19.80 5.40 -10.17
C LYS A 77 18.28 5.39 -10.20
N ILE A 78 17.66 6.50 -9.85
CA ILE A 78 16.22 6.68 -9.99
C ILE A 78 15.97 7.56 -11.22
N GLU A 79 15.25 7.02 -12.19
CA GLU A 79 14.76 7.76 -13.34
C GLU A 79 13.27 8.05 -13.14
N THR A 80 12.89 9.31 -13.33
CA THR A 80 11.49 9.68 -13.28
C THR A 80 10.82 9.29 -14.59
N ASP A 81 10.31 8.07 -14.71
CA ASP A 81 9.56 7.58 -15.85
C ASP A 81 8.50 6.56 -15.42
N GLU A 82 7.39 6.50 -16.15
CA GLU A 82 6.31 5.55 -15.90
C GLU A 82 6.43 4.36 -16.84
N ALA A 83 6.75 3.18 -16.29
CA ALA A 83 6.73 1.94 -17.05
C ALA A 83 5.31 1.61 -17.54
N LYS A 84 5.16 1.44 -18.85
CA LYS A 84 3.90 1.11 -19.54
C LYS A 84 3.83 -0.33 -19.99
N LYS A 85 4.96 -0.95 -20.31
CA LYS A 85 5.00 -2.31 -20.85
C LYS A 85 6.27 -3.04 -20.44
N ILE A 86 6.16 -4.34 -20.21
CA ILE A 86 7.28 -5.25 -20.05
C ILE A 86 7.13 -6.33 -21.11
N GLN A 87 8.17 -6.57 -21.90
CA GLN A 87 8.15 -7.60 -22.94
C GLN A 87 9.51 -8.30 -23.01
N LYS A 88 9.49 -9.61 -23.22
CA LYS A 88 10.71 -10.39 -23.45
C LYS A 88 11.07 -10.34 -24.93
N GLN A 89 12.32 -10.00 -25.24
CA GLN A 89 12.87 -10.01 -26.60
C GLN A 89 14.21 -10.75 -26.60
N GLY A 90 14.24 -11.96 -27.14
CA GLY A 90 15.40 -12.84 -27.02
C GLY A 90 15.72 -13.13 -25.55
N ASP A 91 16.97 -12.85 -25.16
CA ASP A 91 17.48 -13.08 -23.81
C ASP A 91 17.29 -11.90 -22.86
N LEU A 92 16.77 -10.76 -23.35
CA LEU A 92 16.55 -9.56 -22.55
C LEU A 92 15.07 -9.28 -22.33
N TRP A 93 14.79 -8.61 -21.24
CA TRP A 93 13.54 -7.90 -21.01
C TRP A 93 13.66 -6.48 -21.51
N HIS A 94 12.57 -5.95 -22.05
CA HIS A 94 12.43 -4.55 -22.42
C HIS A 94 11.30 -3.95 -21.60
N VAL A 95 11.65 -2.95 -20.79
CA VAL A 95 10.68 -2.12 -20.09
C VAL A 95 10.49 -0.85 -20.90
N SER A 96 9.30 -0.67 -21.45
CA SER A 96 8.90 0.55 -22.16
C SER A 96 8.34 1.54 -21.15
N GLY A 97 9.01 2.68 -20.99
CA GLY A 97 8.51 3.84 -20.25
C GLY A 97 7.85 4.87 -21.17
N VAL A 98 7.40 5.99 -20.60
CA VAL A 98 6.89 7.13 -21.37
C VAL A 98 8.04 7.89 -22.03
N LYS A 99 9.20 7.97 -21.36
CA LYS A 99 10.36 8.74 -21.82
C LYS A 99 11.38 7.88 -22.57
N GLY A 100 11.38 6.56 -22.38
CA GLY A 100 12.36 5.72 -23.06
C GLY A 100 12.13 4.21 -22.96
N GLU A 101 13.08 3.48 -23.51
CA GLU A 101 13.15 2.02 -23.48
C GLU A 101 14.35 1.58 -22.65
N TYR A 102 14.12 0.59 -21.79
CA TYR A 102 15.11 0.12 -20.82
C TYR A 102 15.34 -1.40 -21.01
N PRO A 103 16.27 -1.79 -21.90
CA PRO A 103 16.65 -3.19 -22.04
C PRO A 103 17.40 -3.66 -20.79
N THR A 104 17.05 -4.83 -20.28
CA THR A 104 17.60 -5.37 -19.03
C THR A 104 17.59 -6.88 -18.96
N ARG A 105 18.46 -7.45 -18.13
CA ARG A 105 18.54 -8.90 -17.90
C ARG A 105 17.49 -9.39 -16.91
N ALA A 106 17.05 -8.55 -15.98
CA ALA A 106 16.02 -8.89 -15.00
C ALA A 106 15.12 -7.69 -14.67
N VAL A 107 13.86 -7.96 -14.33
CA VAL A 107 12.89 -6.94 -13.91
C VAL A 107 12.36 -7.29 -12.52
N ILE A 108 12.37 -6.31 -11.61
CA ILE A 108 11.71 -6.39 -10.31
C ILE A 108 10.49 -5.47 -10.34
N ILE A 109 9.29 -6.05 -10.17
CA ILE A 109 8.04 -5.29 -10.14
C ILE A 109 7.74 -4.91 -8.69
N ALA A 110 7.87 -3.62 -8.36
CA ALA A 110 7.67 -3.05 -7.04
C ALA A 110 6.66 -1.87 -7.09
N THR A 111 5.66 -1.96 -7.98
CA THR A 111 4.70 -0.88 -8.29
C THR A 111 3.73 -0.55 -7.16
N GLY A 112 3.77 -1.32 -6.07
CA GLY A 112 2.84 -1.19 -4.95
C GLY A 112 1.42 -1.57 -5.32
N SER A 113 0.48 -1.05 -4.55
CA SER A 113 -0.95 -1.19 -4.77
C SER A 113 -1.62 0.17 -4.57
N VAL A 114 -2.89 0.28 -4.97
CA VAL A 114 -3.73 1.41 -4.60
C VAL A 114 -5.01 0.85 -3.99
N TYR A 115 -5.41 1.41 -2.86
CA TYR A 115 -6.72 1.08 -2.30
C TYR A 115 -7.81 1.69 -3.18
N ARG A 116 -8.93 0.96 -3.32
CA ARG A 116 -10.10 1.48 -4.01
C ARG A 116 -10.84 2.41 -3.07
N LYS A 117 -10.85 3.69 -3.41
CA LYS A 117 -11.72 4.69 -2.78
C LYS A 117 -13.18 4.42 -3.16
N LEU A 118 -14.08 4.77 -2.27
CA LEU A 118 -15.52 4.71 -2.54
C LEU A 118 -15.97 5.89 -3.41
N GLY A 119 -15.22 7.00 -3.39
CA GLY A 119 -15.53 8.21 -4.17
C GLY A 119 -16.66 9.04 -3.55
N LEU A 120 -16.81 8.98 -2.22
CA LEU A 120 -17.95 9.57 -1.51
C LEU A 120 -17.65 11.00 -1.05
N PRO A 121 -18.68 11.85 -0.92
CA PRO A 121 -18.58 13.11 -0.19
C PRO A 121 -17.97 12.89 1.20
N GLY A 122 -16.99 13.72 1.55
CA GLY A 122 -16.27 13.67 2.83
C GLY A 122 -15.12 12.67 2.93
N GLU A 123 -15.05 11.64 2.09
CA GLU A 123 -13.99 10.60 2.14
C GLU A 123 -12.57 11.19 2.06
N ALA A 124 -12.34 12.08 1.08
CA ALA A 124 -11.05 12.72 0.90
C ALA A 124 -10.72 13.71 2.02
N LYS A 125 -11.73 14.44 2.54
CA LYS A 125 -11.54 15.41 3.62
C LYS A 125 -11.11 14.70 4.91
N LEU A 126 -11.74 13.57 5.22
CA LEU A 126 -11.58 12.86 6.50
C LEU A 126 -10.54 11.73 6.45
N THR A 127 -9.83 11.55 5.33
CA THR A 127 -8.71 10.58 5.24
C THR A 127 -7.61 10.97 6.25
N GLY A 128 -7.18 10.00 7.07
CA GLY A 128 -6.26 10.23 8.20
C GLY A 128 -6.93 10.81 9.45
N ARG A 129 -8.21 11.22 9.35
CA ARG A 129 -9.00 11.87 10.42
C ARG A 129 -10.35 11.17 10.61
N GLY A 130 -10.30 9.85 10.81
CA GLY A 130 -11.49 9.00 10.94
C GLY A 130 -11.73 8.08 9.76
N VAL A 131 -11.26 8.42 8.56
CA VAL A 131 -11.26 7.52 7.39
C VAL A 131 -9.87 6.89 7.24
N SER A 132 -9.83 5.57 7.30
CA SER A 132 -8.62 4.75 7.11
C SER A 132 -8.87 3.67 6.06
N TYR A 133 -7.79 3.23 5.43
CA TYR A 133 -7.75 2.10 4.50
C TYR A 133 -6.86 0.95 5.01
N CYS A 134 -6.46 0.99 6.29
CA CYS A 134 -5.62 -0.02 6.92
C CYS A 134 -5.96 -0.16 8.42
N ALA A 135 -6.79 -1.14 8.78
CA ALA A 135 -7.12 -1.40 10.18
C ALA A 135 -5.88 -1.74 11.04
N THR A 136 -4.91 -2.46 10.47
CA THR A 136 -3.67 -2.82 11.18
C THR A 136 -2.83 -1.61 11.55
N CYS A 137 -2.89 -0.55 10.74
CA CYS A 137 -2.16 0.69 10.94
C CYS A 137 -2.84 1.53 12.03
N ASP A 138 -4.16 1.75 11.90
CA ASP A 138 -4.83 2.81 12.65
C ASP A 138 -5.78 2.30 13.74
N GLY A 139 -6.04 0.99 13.80
CA GLY A 139 -7.06 0.42 14.68
C GLY A 139 -6.86 0.71 16.17
N ALA A 140 -5.60 0.90 16.61
CA ALA A 140 -5.27 1.24 17.98
C ALA A 140 -5.74 2.66 18.37
N PHE A 141 -5.80 3.61 17.42
CA PHE A 141 -6.27 4.98 17.67
C PHE A 141 -7.78 5.05 17.93
N PHE A 142 -8.53 4.03 17.49
CA PHE A 142 -9.98 3.92 17.67
C PHE A 142 -10.37 3.06 18.88
N LYS A 143 -9.47 2.93 19.87
CA LYS A 143 -9.75 2.18 21.09
C LYS A 143 -11.03 2.66 21.76
N ASP A 144 -11.89 1.71 22.13
CA ASP A 144 -13.19 1.94 22.76
C ASP A 144 -14.20 2.77 21.93
N LYS A 145 -13.91 3.02 20.64
CA LYS A 145 -14.83 3.67 19.69
C LYS A 145 -15.68 2.65 18.94
N GLU A 146 -16.75 3.13 18.32
CA GLU A 146 -17.49 2.38 17.32
C GLU A 146 -16.96 2.72 15.94
N VAL A 147 -16.71 1.70 15.12
CA VAL A 147 -16.14 1.87 13.79
C VAL A 147 -16.96 1.11 12.76
N ALA A 148 -16.87 1.54 11.50
CA ALA A 148 -17.48 0.85 10.37
C ALA A 148 -16.41 0.35 9.40
N VAL A 149 -16.61 -0.84 8.85
CA VAL A 149 -15.80 -1.43 7.79
C VAL A 149 -16.67 -1.61 6.55
N VAL A 150 -16.30 -0.99 5.44
CA VAL A 150 -17.05 -1.07 4.19
C VAL A 150 -16.45 -2.17 3.30
N GLY A 151 -17.19 -3.26 3.10
CA GLY A 151 -16.74 -4.37 2.27
C GLY A 151 -17.30 -5.73 2.69
N GLY A 152 -16.99 -6.77 1.91
CA GLY A 152 -17.45 -8.14 2.21
C GLY A 152 -16.61 -9.24 1.57
N GLY A 153 -15.34 -8.92 1.27
CA GLY A 153 -14.33 -9.90 0.88
C GLY A 153 -13.43 -10.26 2.06
N ASP A 154 -12.41 -11.08 1.83
CA ASP A 154 -11.51 -11.57 2.88
C ASP A 154 -10.83 -10.44 3.65
N ASN A 155 -10.36 -9.39 2.95
CA ASN A 155 -9.73 -8.24 3.60
C ASN A 155 -10.69 -7.53 4.57
N ALA A 156 -11.93 -7.27 4.15
CA ALA A 156 -12.91 -6.57 4.98
C ALA A 156 -13.21 -7.36 6.27
N LEU A 157 -13.42 -8.67 6.16
CA LEU A 157 -13.74 -9.48 7.35
C LEU A 157 -12.52 -9.70 8.25
N THR A 158 -11.34 -9.85 7.66
CA THR A 158 -10.08 -9.97 8.42
C THR A 158 -9.80 -8.69 9.21
N GLU A 159 -9.96 -7.53 8.58
CA GLU A 159 -9.76 -6.23 9.23
C GLU A 159 -10.85 -5.92 10.26
N ALA A 160 -12.12 -6.26 9.99
CA ALA A 160 -13.19 -6.13 10.98
C ALA A 160 -12.89 -6.94 12.25
N LEU A 161 -12.50 -8.22 12.11
CA LEU A 161 -12.11 -9.06 13.24
C LEU A 161 -10.90 -8.48 13.98
N PHE A 162 -9.92 -7.91 13.27
CA PHE A 162 -8.78 -7.25 13.91
C PHE A 162 -9.23 -6.06 14.76
N LEU A 163 -10.12 -5.22 14.24
CA LEU A 163 -10.64 -4.03 14.94
C LEU A 163 -11.39 -4.38 16.22
N THR A 164 -12.07 -5.54 16.31
CA THR A 164 -12.77 -5.97 17.55
C THR A 164 -11.87 -6.11 18.78
N LYS A 165 -10.54 -6.23 18.58
CA LYS A 165 -9.55 -6.27 19.67
C LYS A 165 -9.39 -4.92 20.37
N PHE A 166 -9.69 -3.82 19.67
CA PHE A 166 -9.48 -2.45 20.16
C PHE A 166 -10.79 -1.68 20.32
N CYS A 167 -11.69 -1.83 19.35
CA CYS A 167 -12.93 -1.07 19.25
C CYS A 167 -14.02 -1.67 20.15
N ARG A 168 -14.98 -0.82 20.52
CA ARG A 168 -16.18 -1.21 21.28
C ARG A 168 -17.14 -2.02 20.43
N ALA A 169 -17.37 -1.57 19.19
CA ALA A 169 -18.20 -2.27 18.20
C ALA A 169 -17.67 -2.02 16.78
N VAL A 170 -17.92 -2.98 15.89
CA VAL A 170 -17.49 -2.95 14.49
C VAL A 170 -18.69 -3.26 13.59
N LYS A 171 -19.16 -2.27 12.83
CA LYS A 171 -20.23 -2.45 11.84
C LYS A 171 -19.65 -2.80 10.48
N VAL A 172 -20.00 -3.95 9.92
CA VAL A 172 -19.58 -4.36 8.57
C VAL A 172 -20.68 -3.99 7.59
N ILE A 173 -20.43 -3.01 6.72
CA ILE A 173 -21.38 -2.54 5.71
C ILE A 173 -21.11 -3.29 4.40
N HIS A 174 -22.10 -4.04 3.94
CA HIS A 174 -22.01 -4.80 2.70
C HIS A 174 -23.17 -4.55 1.74
N ARG A 175 -22.84 -4.30 0.47
CA ARG A 175 -23.80 -3.96 -0.59
C ARG A 175 -24.66 -5.12 -1.11
N ARG A 176 -24.60 -6.30 -0.49
CA ARG A 176 -25.35 -7.51 -0.88
C ARG A 176 -25.83 -8.22 0.37
N ASP A 177 -26.58 -9.28 0.20
CA ASP A 177 -27.09 -10.20 1.22
C ASP A 177 -26.11 -11.34 1.59
N GLN A 178 -24.96 -11.42 0.92
CA GLN A 178 -23.95 -12.45 1.17
C GLN A 178 -22.52 -11.96 0.97
N PHE A 179 -21.60 -12.46 1.81
CA PHE A 179 -20.17 -12.20 1.68
C PHE A 179 -19.52 -13.06 0.58
N ARG A 180 -18.44 -12.52 -0.01
CA ARG A 180 -17.54 -13.26 -0.93
C ARG A 180 -16.38 -13.93 -0.20
N SER A 181 -16.14 -13.58 1.07
CA SER A 181 -15.03 -14.11 1.86
C SER A 181 -15.13 -15.62 2.09
N VAL A 182 -14.03 -16.24 2.52
CA VAL A 182 -14.00 -17.65 2.94
C VAL A 182 -14.91 -17.89 4.15
N LYS A 183 -15.54 -19.08 4.21
CA LYS A 183 -16.59 -19.40 5.20
C LYS A 183 -16.16 -19.22 6.65
N ILE A 184 -14.94 -19.60 6.99
CA ILE A 184 -14.41 -19.44 8.36
C ILE A 184 -14.35 -17.98 8.83
N LEU A 185 -14.12 -17.01 7.92
CA LEU A 185 -14.16 -15.59 8.28
C LEU A 185 -15.59 -15.11 8.51
N GLN A 186 -16.55 -15.60 7.72
CA GLN A 186 -17.97 -15.30 7.90
C GLN A 186 -18.46 -15.82 9.26
N GLU A 187 -18.17 -17.08 9.58
CA GLU A 187 -18.52 -17.71 10.86
C GLU A 187 -17.94 -16.93 12.05
N ARG A 188 -16.69 -16.49 11.97
CA ARG A 188 -16.05 -15.70 13.02
C ARG A 188 -16.67 -14.32 13.20
N ILE A 189 -17.08 -13.66 12.11
CA ILE A 189 -17.83 -12.41 12.19
C ILE A 189 -19.16 -12.68 12.89
N PHE A 190 -19.98 -13.61 12.39
CA PHE A 190 -21.30 -13.87 12.98
C PHE A 190 -21.26 -14.33 14.45
N ALA A 191 -20.17 -14.97 14.89
CA ALA A 191 -19.99 -15.40 16.27
C ALA A 191 -19.43 -14.31 17.20
N ASN A 192 -18.97 -13.17 16.69
CA ASN A 192 -18.35 -12.12 17.48
C ASN A 192 -19.40 -11.08 17.92
N ASP A 193 -19.59 -10.95 19.23
CA ASP A 193 -20.59 -10.09 19.88
C ASP A 193 -20.37 -8.59 19.66
N LYS A 194 -19.15 -8.18 19.29
CA LYS A 194 -18.84 -6.80 18.94
C LYS A 194 -19.12 -6.46 17.48
N THR A 195 -19.50 -7.43 16.65
CA THR A 195 -19.73 -7.19 15.23
C THR A 195 -21.21 -7.17 14.87
N GLU A 196 -21.56 -6.26 13.98
CA GLU A 196 -22.90 -6.15 13.40
C GLU A 196 -22.75 -6.06 11.88
N VAL A 197 -23.54 -6.82 11.11
CA VAL A 197 -23.49 -6.76 9.64
C VAL A 197 -24.71 -6.00 9.12
N LEU A 198 -24.45 -4.95 8.35
CA LEU A 198 -25.45 -4.18 7.62
C LEU A 198 -25.45 -4.66 6.17
N TRP A 199 -26.38 -5.56 5.86
CA TRP A 199 -26.58 -6.12 4.52
C TRP A 199 -27.30 -5.15 3.59
N ASP A 200 -27.19 -5.41 2.29
CA ASP A 200 -27.84 -4.64 1.21
C ASP A 200 -27.70 -3.12 1.36
N SER A 201 -26.56 -2.69 1.89
CA SER A 201 -26.30 -1.31 2.30
C SER A 201 -25.04 -0.76 1.65
N VAL A 202 -25.07 0.53 1.29
CA VAL A 202 -23.92 1.29 0.81
C VAL A 202 -23.79 2.58 1.61
N VAL A 203 -22.56 3.08 1.74
CA VAL A 203 -22.30 4.39 2.34
C VAL A 203 -22.52 5.45 1.27
N GLU A 204 -23.31 6.47 1.56
CA GLU A 204 -23.60 7.57 0.64
C GLU A 204 -22.74 8.82 0.92
N GLU A 205 -22.43 9.09 2.19
CA GLU A 205 -21.64 10.24 2.65
C GLU A 205 -20.86 9.89 3.93
N ILE A 206 -19.72 10.54 4.14
CA ILE A 206 -18.98 10.51 5.41
C ILE A 206 -18.94 11.93 5.98
N SER A 207 -19.60 12.15 7.12
CA SER A 207 -19.68 13.46 7.77
C SER A 207 -18.87 13.47 9.08
N GLY A 208 -18.26 14.61 9.41
CA GLY A 208 -17.47 14.80 10.63
C GLY A 208 -16.96 16.25 10.77
N GLU A 209 -16.79 16.69 12.01
CA GLU A 209 -16.10 17.94 12.35
C GLU A 209 -14.58 17.72 12.31
N ASP A 210 -13.80 18.82 12.22
CA ASP A 210 -12.34 18.77 12.04
C ASP A 210 -11.58 18.22 13.26
#